data_AF-A0A957VQU2-F1
#
_entry.id   AF-A0A957VQU2-F1
#
_cell.length_a   1.000
_cell.length_b   1.000
_cell.length_c   1.000
_cell.angle_alpha   90.00
_cell.angle_beta   90.00
_cell.angle_gamma   90.00
#
_symmetry.space_group_name_H-M   'P 1'
#
loop_
_entity.id
_entity.type
_entity.pdbx_description
1 polymer ?
#
loop_
_entity_poly.entity_id
_entity_poly.type
_entity_poly.pdbx_seq_one_letter_code
_entity_poly.pdbx_strand_id
1 'polypeptide(L)'
;MDREIGINAIPTALVLIQLPLDAAYSFTLPKIAPGETSILLITTTTSTPPGVHQLAVTSQWVNLAQTVYPTLVIKQRLFLPLMFKK
;
A
#
# COMPACT_ATOMS: atom_id res chain seq x y z
N MET A 1 -3.57 38.51 18.87
CA MET A 1 -4.71 37.60 18.65
C MET A 1 -4.69 37.04 17.22
N ASP A 2 -3.49 36.80 16.71
CA ASP A 2 -3.09 35.55 16.07
C ASP A 2 -4.01 34.39 16.47
N ARG A 3 -4.89 33.99 15.56
CA ARG A 3 -5.64 32.75 15.67
C ARG A 3 -4.64 31.64 15.35
N GLU A 4 -4.00 31.12 16.38
CA GLU A 4 -3.38 29.81 16.30
C GLU A 4 -4.53 28.84 15.98
N ILE A 5 -4.71 28.53 14.70
CA ILE A 5 -5.57 27.44 14.28
C ILE A 5 -4.92 26.23 14.92
N GLY A 6 -5.46 25.80 16.05
CA GLY A 6 -5.19 24.50 16.62
C GLY A 6 -5.56 23.49 15.54
N ILE A 7 -4.60 23.13 14.71
CA ILE A 7 -4.62 21.93 13.88
C ILE A 7 -4.54 20.76 14.85
N ASN A 8 -5.59 20.59 15.67
CA ASN A 8 -5.80 19.37 16.43
C ASN A 8 -5.64 18.25 15.41
N ALA A 9 -4.60 17.46 15.60
CA ALA A 9 -4.17 16.43 14.68
C ALA A 9 -5.28 15.38 14.56
N ILE A 10 -6.24 15.60 13.66
CA ILE A 10 -7.29 14.62 13.41
C ILE A 10 -6.60 13.45 12.70
N PRO A 11 -6.53 12.26 13.34
CA PRO A 11 -5.84 11.14 12.74
C PRO A 11 -6.61 10.67 11.50
N THR A 12 -5.91 10.56 10.38
CA THR A 12 -6.47 10.23 9.07
C THR A 12 -6.29 8.77 8.75
N ALA A 13 -7.37 8.12 8.31
CA ALA A 13 -7.33 6.73 7.92
C ALA A 13 -6.60 6.53 6.58
N LEU A 14 -5.74 5.51 6.54
CA LEU A 14 -5.07 5.04 5.34
C LEU A 14 -5.79 3.78 4.82
N VAL A 15 -6.06 3.76 3.52
CA VAL A 15 -6.68 2.62 2.84
C VAL A 15 -5.89 2.30 1.58
N LEU A 16 -5.60 1.03 1.37
CA LEU A 16 -5.07 0.52 0.11
C LEU A 16 -6.21 -0.11 -0.70
N ILE A 17 -6.34 0.31 -1.95
CA ILE A 17 -7.23 -0.28 -2.95
C ILE A 17 -6.41 -0.79 -4.14
N GLN A 18 -7.04 -1.58 -5.01
CA GLN A 18 -6.40 -2.20 -6.18
C GLN A 18 -5.23 -3.13 -5.81
N LEU A 19 -5.36 -3.83 -4.68
CA LEU A 19 -4.42 -4.87 -4.29
C LEU A 19 -4.47 -6.06 -5.28
N PRO A 20 -3.33 -6.64 -5.69
CA PRO A 20 -3.31 -7.85 -6.50
C PRO A 20 -4.06 -9.00 -5.83
N LEU A 21 -4.65 -9.89 -6.64
CA LEU A 21 -5.27 -11.11 -6.13
C LEU A 21 -4.25 -11.94 -5.33
N ASP A 22 -4.69 -12.54 -4.22
CA ASP A 22 -3.87 -13.36 -3.32
C ASP A 22 -2.67 -12.63 -2.68
N ALA A 23 -2.69 -11.30 -2.67
CA ALA A 23 -1.82 -10.48 -1.83
C ALA A 23 -2.57 -10.01 -0.58
N ALA A 24 -1.82 -9.73 0.48
CA ALA A 24 -2.32 -9.11 1.71
C ALA A 24 -1.56 -7.82 1.98
N TYR A 25 -2.17 -6.90 2.74
CA TYR A 25 -1.50 -5.68 3.16
C TYR A 25 -1.76 -5.35 4.63
N SER A 26 -0.83 -4.60 5.22
CA SER A 26 -1.01 -3.97 6.51
C SER A 26 -0.29 -2.62 6.56
N PHE A 27 -0.83 -1.70 7.35
CA PHE A 27 -0.16 -0.46 7.71
C PHE A 27 0.36 -0.58 9.14
N THR A 28 1.60 -0.15 9.40
CA THR A 28 2.11 -0.07 10.78
C THR A 28 1.25 0.86 11.63
N LEU A 29 0.80 1.97 11.02
CA LEU A 29 -0.20 2.88 11.57
C LEU A 29 -1.34 3.04 10.56
N PRO A 30 -2.52 2.43 10.77
CA PRO A 30 -3.66 2.59 9.87
C PRO A 30 -4.30 3.98 9.94
N LYS A 31 -3.92 4.78 10.96
CA LYS A 31 -4.28 6.18 11.08
C LYS A 31 -3.04 7.01 11.38
N ILE A 32 -2.84 8.11 10.66
CA ILE A 32 -1.69 8.99 10.82
C ILE A 32 -2.12 10.42 11.14
N ALA A 33 -1.38 11.08 12.02
CA ALA A 33 -1.49 12.52 12.28
C ALA A 33 -0.60 13.33 11.32
N PRO A 34 -0.76 14.66 11.20
CA PRO A 34 0.16 15.50 10.45
C PRO A 34 1.60 15.33 10.95
N GLY A 35 2.54 15.03 10.05
CA GLY A 35 3.96 14.80 10.36
C GLY A 35 4.32 13.34 10.68
N GLU A 36 3.34 12.46 10.88
CA GLU A 36 3.58 11.04 11.10
C GLU A 36 3.79 10.28 9.78
N THR A 37 4.51 9.16 9.87
CA THR A 37 4.76 8.26 8.73
C THR A 37 4.25 6.86 9.05
N SER A 38 3.65 6.20 8.06
CA SER A 38 3.21 4.80 8.15
C SER A 38 3.90 3.97 7.09
N ILE A 39 4.25 2.73 7.43
CA ILE A 39 4.87 1.78 6.51
C ILE A 39 3.76 0.85 6.00
N LEU A 40 3.63 0.76 4.68
CA LEU A 40 2.77 -0.20 4.00
C LEU A 40 3.56 -1.49 3.74
N LEU A 41 3.19 -2.58 4.41
CA LEU A 41 3.69 -3.92 4.12
C LEU A 41 2.73 -4.61 3.15
N ILE A 42 3.26 -5.17 2.06
CA ILE A 42 2.52 -6.00 1.12
C ILE A 42 3.15 -7.39 1.12
N THR A 43 2.34 -8.40 1.43
CA THR A 43 2.75 -9.80 1.41
C THR A 43 2.16 -10.45 0.17
N THR A 44 3.03 -10.90 -0.74
CA THR A 44 2.66 -11.65 -1.95
C THR A 44 2.87 -13.14 -1.74
N THR A 45 2.07 -13.97 -2.39
CA THR A 45 2.21 -15.43 -2.42
C THR A 45 2.67 -15.89 -3.80
N THR A 46 2.96 -17.19 -3.95
CA THR A 46 3.23 -17.80 -5.27
C THR A 46 2.02 -17.77 -6.20
N SER A 47 0.82 -17.59 -5.67
CA SER A 47 -0.42 -17.45 -6.44
C SER A 47 -0.67 -16.02 -6.90
N THR A 48 0.00 -15.02 -6.30
CA THR A 48 -0.14 -13.63 -6.71
C THR A 48 0.35 -13.46 -8.16
N PRO A 49 -0.51 -12.97 -9.09
CA PRO A 49 -0.16 -12.93 -10.51
C PRO A 49 1.08 -12.06 -10.79
N PRO A 50 2.06 -12.56 -11.56
CA PRO A 50 3.17 -11.73 -12.01
C PRO A 50 2.68 -10.64 -12.97
N GLY A 51 3.28 -9.46 -12.89
CA GLY A 51 2.88 -8.32 -13.70
C GLY A 51 3.11 -6.98 -13.02
N VAL A 52 2.64 -5.94 -13.70
CA VAL A 52 2.61 -4.56 -13.19
C VAL A 52 1.24 -4.30 -12.63
N HIS A 53 1.18 -3.97 -11.34
CA HIS A 53 -0.05 -3.65 -10.62
C HIS A 53 0.01 -2.19 -10.17
N GLN A 54 -0.97 -1.40 -10.61
CA GLN A 54 -1.14 -0.03 -10.11
C GLN A 54 -1.95 -0.08 -8.83
N LEU A 55 -1.30 0.27 -7.72
CA LEU A 55 -1.95 0.40 -6.43
C LEU A 55 -2.57 1.78 -6.30
N ALA A 56 -3.55 1.92 -5.42
CA ALA A 56 -4.02 3.23 -4.99
C ALA A 56 -4.08 3.29 -3.46
N VAL A 57 -3.27 4.19 -2.89
CA VAL A 57 -3.22 4.46 -1.45
C VAL A 57 -3.98 5.76 -1.22
N THR A 58 -5.05 5.70 -0.44
CA THR A 58 -5.88 6.88 -0.13
C THR A 58 -5.75 7.23 1.33
N SER A 59 -5.48 8.50 1.61
CA SER A 59 -5.63 9.12 2.93
C SER A 59 -6.94 9.90 2.95
N GLN A 60 -7.78 9.65 3.96
CA GLN A 60 -9.08 10.31 4.12
C GLN A 60 -9.10 11.21 5.36
N TRP A 61 -9.07 12.52 5.13
CA TRP A 61 -9.37 13.56 6.10
C TRP A 61 -10.87 13.88 6.07
N VAL A 62 -11.33 14.67 7.05
CA VAL A 62 -12.75 15.04 7.21
C VAL A 62 -13.38 15.57 5.91
N ASN A 63 -12.65 16.38 5.16
CA ASN A 63 -13.12 17.02 3.93
C ASN A 63 -12.11 16.97 2.78
N LEU A 64 -11.06 16.14 2.90
CA LEU A 64 -9.99 16.07 1.91
C LEU A 64 -9.52 14.63 1.76
N ALA A 65 -9.50 14.13 0.54
CA ALA A 65 -8.91 12.83 0.22
C ALA A 65 -7.70 13.06 -0.68
N GLN A 66 -6.58 12.40 -0.37
CA GLN A 66 -5.44 12.35 -1.26
C GLN A 66 -5.19 10.90 -1.65
N THR A 67 -5.10 10.65 -2.95
CA THR A 67 -4.77 9.34 -3.49
C THR A 67 -3.43 9.41 -4.18
N VAL A 68 -2.56 8.44 -3.86
CA VAL A 68 -1.26 8.23 -4.50
C VAL A 68 -1.28 6.88 -5.20
N TYR A 69 -0.63 6.79 -6.35
CA TYR A 69 -0.63 5.61 -7.21
C TYR A 69 0.75 4.94 -7.31
N PRO A 70 1.21 4.21 -6.28
CA PRO A 70 2.46 3.48 -6.37
C PRO A 70 2.35 2.28 -7.35
N THR A 71 3.45 1.97 -8.02
CA THR A 71 3.53 0.81 -8.92
C THR A 71 4.19 -0.36 -8.21
N LEU A 72 3.51 -1.51 -8.17
CA LEU A 72 4.06 -2.78 -7.69
C LEU A 72 4.37 -3.69 -8.88
N VAL A 73 5.64 -4.10 -9.00
CA VAL A 73 6.08 -5.04 -10.03
C VAL A 73 6.34 -6.40 -9.40
N ILE A 74 5.49 -7.38 -9.72
CA ILE A 74 5.63 -8.75 -9.27
C ILE A 74 6.33 -9.56 -10.35
N LYS A 75 7.50 -10.09 -10.01
CA LYS A 75 8.28 -10.94 -10.90
C LYS A 75 8.11 -12.39 -10.49
N GLN A 76 7.75 -13.25 -11.44
CA GLN A 76 7.84 -14.68 -11.24
C GLN A 76 9.30 -15.13 -11.38
N ARG A 77 9.70 -16.08 -10.54
CA ARG A 77 10.93 -16.83 -10.77
C ARG A 77 10.61 -17.96 -11.73
N LEU A 78 11.21 -17.92 -12.92
CA LEU A 78 11.11 -19.03 -13.86
C LEU A 78 11.87 -20.23 -13.26
N PHE A 79 11.14 -21.26 -12.83
CA PHE A 79 11.76 -22.56 -12.57
C PHE A 79 11.88 -23.29 -13.90
N LEU A 80 13.08 -23.30 -14.47
CA LEU A 80 13.41 -24.23 -15.54
C LEU A 80 13.40 -25.63 -14.92
N PRO A 81 12.51 -26.56 -15.33
CA PRO A 81 12.59 -27.92 -14.85
C PRO A 81 13.94 -28.50 -15.27
N LEU A 82 14.70 -29.01 -14.31
CA LEU A 82 15.89 -29.82 -14.60
C LEU A 82 15.41 -31.06 -15.34
N MET A 83 15.48 -31.02 -16.67
CA MET A 83 15.17 -32.16 -17.52
C MET A 83 16.31 -33.17 -17.34
N PHE A 84 16.22 -34.03 -16.34
CA PHE A 84 17.11 -35.18 -16.19
C PHE A 84 16.85 -36.11 -17.39
N LYS A 85 17.72 -36.06 -18.40
CA LYS A 85 17.80 -37.08 -19.44
C LYS A 85 18.25 -38.39 -18.77
N LYS A 86 17.41 -39.41 -18.88
CA LYS A 86 17.70 -40.80 -18.50
C LYS A 86 18.72 -41.41 -19.47
#